data_AF-A0A2P6VMZ8-F1
#
_entry.id   AF-A0A2P6VMZ8-F1
#
_cell.length_a   1.000
_cell.length_b   1.000
_cell.length_c   1.000
_cell.angle_alpha   90.00
_cell.angle_beta   90.00
_cell.angle_gamma   90.00
#
_symmetry.space_group_name_H-M   'P 1'
#
loop_
_entity.id
_entity.type
_entity.pdbx_description
1 polymer ?
#
loop_
_entity_poly.entity_id
_entity_poly.type
_entity_poly.pdbx_seq_one_letter_code
_entity_poly.pdbx_strand_id
1 'polypeptide(L)'
;MARQGRVARLYLLAYNCAQAAGWAYSGWLLAQHVAATGSLRGAYAAAGEPVRLFQLASALEIVHAALGLVGGSPVTALMQWAGRSNVLFGVVAAVPEVQPGLAVGAMLAAWAASEVVRYPWYAAGVAGACPHWLTWLRYTAFIPLYPIGVVVEMAAVYQALPLIRGRRLRSVAMPNPFNFAFDYHTFLVALLALYPLLWFRLYSFLFRQRAKKLGPGAEAGSSAKKQA
;
A
#
# COMPACT_ATOMS: atom_id res chain seq x y z
N MET A 1 -19.82 4.93 12.05
CA MET A 1 -19.87 3.98 10.90
C MET A 1 -21.25 4.14 10.30
N ALA A 2 -21.36 4.47 9.02
CA ALA A 2 -22.65 4.44 8.33
C ALA A 2 -23.29 3.06 8.57
N ARG A 3 -24.60 3.03 8.82
CA ARG A 3 -25.33 1.79 9.11
C ARG A 3 -25.39 0.95 7.83
N GLN A 4 -24.32 0.21 7.54
CA GLN A 4 -24.20 -0.58 6.32
C GLN A 4 -25.29 -1.66 6.28
N GLY A 5 -25.99 -1.76 5.15
CA GLY A 5 -26.91 -2.85 4.87
C GLY A 5 -26.20 -4.22 4.95
N ARG A 6 -26.97 -5.29 5.16
CA ARG A 6 -26.43 -6.65 5.30
C ARG A 6 -25.59 -7.08 4.08
N VAL A 7 -26.05 -6.73 2.88
CA VAL A 7 -25.37 -7.02 1.61
C VAL A 7 -24.02 -6.31 1.52
N ALA A 8 -23.98 -5.01 1.84
CA ALA A 8 -22.73 -4.25 1.84
C ALA A 8 -21.69 -4.81 2.82
N ARG A 9 -22.13 -5.25 4.01
CA ARG A 9 -21.25 -5.90 4.99
C ARG A 9 -20.69 -7.23 4.48
N LEU A 10 -21.53 -8.10 3.91
CA LEU A 10 -21.09 -9.37 3.35
C LEU A 10 -20.11 -9.17 2.20
N TYR A 11 -20.40 -8.23 1.30
CA TYR A 11 -19.50 -7.86 0.22
C TYR A 11 -18.14 -7.37 0.73
N LEU A 12 -18.12 -6.41 1.67
CA LEU A 12 -16.89 -5.90 2.24
C LEU A 12 -16.11 -6.98 2.99
N LEU A 13 -16.79 -7.88 3.69
CA LEU A 13 -16.14 -9.01 4.36
C LEU A 13 -15.47 -9.92 3.32
N ALA A 14 -16.19 -10.33 2.28
CA ALA A 14 -15.63 -11.16 1.20
C ALA A 14 -14.45 -10.50 0.50
N TYR A 15 -14.58 -9.20 0.16
CA TYR A 15 -13.50 -8.41 -0.44
C TYR A 15 -12.25 -8.37 0.44
N ASN A 16 -12.40 -8.04 1.73
CA ASN A 16 -11.26 -7.96 2.64
C ASN A 16 -10.62 -9.33 2.90
N CYS A 17 -11.41 -10.41 2.96
CA CYS A 17 -10.88 -11.77 3.06
C CYS A 17 -10.11 -12.18 1.80
N ALA A 18 -10.64 -11.88 0.61
CA ALA A 18 -9.96 -12.18 -0.66
C ALA A 18 -8.64 -11.42 -0.78
N GLN A 19 -8.63 -10.14 -0.43
CA GLN A 19 -7.40 -9.34 -0.37
C GLN A 19 -6.42 -9.89 0.68
N ALA A 20 -6.87 -10.24 1.88
CA ALA A 20 -6.02 -10.83 2.91
C ALA A 20 -5.36 -12.14 2.43
N ALA A 21 -6.13 -13.03 1.81
CA ALA A 21 -5.62 -14.27 1.23
C ALA A 21 -4.60 -14.00 0.11
N GLY A 22 -4.87 -13.02 -0.75
CA GLY A 22 -3.99 -12.64 -1.84
C GLY A 22 -2.64 -12.10 -1.41
N TRP A 23 -2.63 -11.20 -0.43
CA TRP A 23 -1.39 -10.66 0.14
C TRP A 23 -0.66 -11.68 1.00
N ALA A 24 -1.36 -12.57 1.69
CA ALA A 24 -0.75 -13.69 2.40
C ALA A 24 -0.08 -14.67 1.43
N TYR A 25 -0.73 -15.01 0.31
CA TYR A 25 -0.15 -15.83 -0.75
C TYR A 25 1.09 -15.19 -1.36
N SER A 26 1.02 -13.88 -1.65
CA SER A 26 2.18 -13.11 -2.13
C SER A 26 3.35 -13.14 -1.13
N GLY A 27 3.06 -12.96 0.16
CA GLY A 27 4.04 -13.04 1.24
C GLY A 27 4.65 -14.44 1.39
N TRP A 28 3.85 -15.49 1.21
CA TRP A 28 4.31 -16.88 1.24
C TRP A 28 5.24 -17.21 0.07
N LEU A 29 4.96 -16.71 -1.14
CA LEU A 29 5.86 -16.85 -2.29
C LEU A 29 7.19 -16.14 -2.06
N LEU A 30 7.15 -14.92 -1.48
CA LEU A 30 8.36 -14.19 -1.10
C LEU A 30 9.17 -14.96 -0.05
N ALA A 31 8.51 -15.53 0.96
CA ALA A 31 9.16 -16.30 2.01
C ALA A 31 9.84 -17.57 1.43
N GLN A 32 9.18 -18.28 0.52
CA GLN A 32 9.79 -19.42 -0.17
C GLN A 32 10.99 -19.02 -1.02
N HIS A 33 10.89 -17.91 -1.78
CA HIS A 33 12.01 -17.40 -2.56
C HIS A 33 13.22 -17.10 -1.68
N VAL A 34 13.01 -16.43 -0.54
CA VAL A 34 14.07 -16.13 0.42
C VAL A 34 14.62 -17.41 1.05
N ALA A 35 13.77 -18.38 1.40
CA ALA A 35 14.20 -19.66 1.96
C ALA A 35 15.07 -20.46 0.97
N ALA A 36 14.74 -20.41 -0.33
CA ALA A 36 15.47 -21.12 -1.37
C ALA A 36 16.79 -20.42 -1.78
N THR A 37 16.83 -19.08 -1.77
CA THR A 37 17.95 -18.30 -2.33
C THR A 37 18.78 -17.55 -1.30
N GLY A 38 18.30 -17.43 -0.06
CA GLY A 38 18.90 -16.60 0.97
C GLY A 38 18.83 -15.09 0.70
N SER A 39 18.07 -14.64 -0.31
CA SER A 39 18.05 -13.24 -0.73
C SER A 39 16.67 -12.77 -1.19
N LEU A 40 16.42 -11.47 -1.05
CA LEU A 40 15.27 -10.79 -1.66
C LEU A 40 15.52 -10.40 -3.13
N ARG A 41 16.76 -10.54 -3.62
CA ARG A 41 17.07 -10.33 -5.04
C ARG A 41 16.33 -11.35 -5.90
N GLY A 42 15.72 -10.90 -7.00
CA GLY A 42 14.91 -11.75 -7.87
C GLY A 42 13.50 -12.06 -7.35
N ALA A 43 13.12 -11.61 -6.15
CA ALA A 43 11.83 -11.95 -5.54
C ALA A 43 10.61 -11.44 -6.34
N TYR A 44 10.81 -10.43 -7.21
CA TYR A 44 9.78 -9.98 -8.14
C TYR A 44 9.34 -11.08 -9.12
N ALA A 45 10.25 -11.97 -9.54
CA ALA A 45 9.90 -13.07 -10.43
C ALA A 45 8.95 -14.08 -9.74
N ALA A 46 9.10 -14.27 -8.44
CA ALA A 46 8.27 -15.19 -7.66
C ALA A 46 6.89 -14.60 -7.31
N ALA A 47 6.84 -13.36 -6.84
CA ALA A 47 5.62 -12.77 -6.26
C ALA A 47 5.09 -11.51 -6.98
N GLY A 48 5.75 -11.05 -8.05
CA GLY A 48 5.39 -9.82 -8.73
C GLY A 48 3.98 -9.86 -9.34
N GLU A 49 3.59 -10.98 -9.95
CA GLU A 49 2.25 -11.15 -10.55
C GLU A 49 1.11 -11.04 -9.52
N PRO A 50 1.08 -11.84 -8.43
CA PRO A 50 0.02 -11.72 -7.45
C PRO A 50 0.01 -10.34 -6.77
N VAL A 51 1.18 -9.74 -6.50
CA VAL A 51 1.24 -8.37 -5.95
C VAL A 51 0.61 -7.36 -6.90
N ARG A 52 0.86 -7.44 -8.21
CA ARG A 52 0.21 -6.59 -9.22
C ARG A 52 -1.30 -6.77 -9.20
N LEU A 53 -1.79 -8.01 -9.18
CA LEU A 53 -3.22 -8.30 -9.17
C LEU A 53 -3.92 -7.67 -7.96
N PHE A 54 -3.40 -7.90 -6.74
CA PHE A 54 -4.05 -7.41 -5.52
C PHE A 54 -3.85 -5.90 -5.28
N GLN A 55 -2.76 -5.32 -5.79
CA GLN A 55 -2.59 -3.87 -5.87
C GLN A 55 -3.55 -3.22 -6.88
N LEU A 56 -3.87 -3.88 -7.99
CA LEU A 56 -4.89 -3.38 -8.92
C LEU A 56 -6.28 -3.50 -8.29
N ALA A 57 -6.59 -4.63 -7.68
CA ALA A 57 -7.87 -4.86 -7.00
C ALA A 57 -8.13 -3.84 -5.87
N SER A 58 -7.09 -3.31 -5.22
CA SER A 58 -7.23 -2.29 -4.18
C SER A 58 -7.70 -0.92 -4.70
N ALA A 59 -7.76 -0.72 -6.03
CA ALA A 59 -8.43 0.43 -6.63
C ALA A 59 -9.92 0.49 -6.24
N LEU A 60 -10.55 -0.66 -5.96
CA LEU A 60 -11.93 -0.72 -5.50
C LEU A 60 -12.16 0.02 -4.17
N GLU A 61 -11.12 0.21 -3.35
CA GLU A 61 -11.23 0.97 -2.11
C GLU A 61 -11.56 2.45 -2.36
N ILE A 62 -11.14 2.98 -3.51
CA ILE A 62 -11.50 4.34 -3.96
C ILE A 62 -13.01 4.39 -4.20
N VAL A 63 -13.56 3.37 -4.86
CA VAL A 63 -15.00 3.25 -5.11
C VAL A 63 -15.76 3.06 -3.80
N HIS A 64 -15.26 2.23 -2.88
CA HIS A 64 -15.88 2.03 -1.58
C HIS A 64 -15.95 3.32 -0.77
N ALA A 65 -14.89 4.14 -0.81
CA ALA A 65 -14.89 5.45 -0.15
C ALA A 65 -15.85 6.43 -0.86
N ALA A 66 -15.85 6.45 -2.20
CA ALA A 66 -16.71 7.35 -2.99
C ALA A 66 -18.21 7.08 -2.78
N LEU A 67 -18.57 5.81 -2.66
CA LEU A 67 -19.95 5.38 -2.38
C LEU A 67 -20.32 5.46 -0.88
N GLY A 68 -19.40 5.89 -0.01
CA GLY A 68 -19.62 5.95 1.43
C GLY A 68 -19.78 4.57 2.09
N LEU A 69 -19.37 3.49 1.41
CA LEU A 69 -19.37 2.14 1.98
C LEU A 69 -18.39 2.06 3.16
N VAL A 70 -17.22 2.69 3.03
CA VAL A 70 -16.22 2.79 4.10
C VAL A 70 -16.01 4.24 4.52
N GLY A 71 -15.63 4.45 5.77
CA GLY A 71 -15.30 5.81 6.24
C GLY A 71 -13.95 6.26 5.69
N GLY A 72 -13.88 7.49 5.19
CA GLY A 72 -12.64 8.08 4.67
C GLY A 72 -12.92 9.02 3.50
N SER A 73 -11.87 9.71 3.05
CA SER A 73 -11.94 10.55 1.85
C SER A 73 -11.57 9.73 0.62
N PRO A 74 -12.39 9.72 -0.46
CA PRO A 74 -12.06 9.06 -1.72
C PRO A 74 -10.77 9.59 -2.34
N VAL A 75 -10.50 10.89 -2.17
CA VAL A 75 -9.27 11.53 -2.65
C VAL A 75 -8.05 10.97 -1.92
N THR A 76 -8.16 10.76 -0.61
CA THR A 76 -7.05 10.16 0.16
C THR A 76 -6.80 8.72 -0.26
N ALA A 77 -7.85 7.93 -0.49
CA ALA A 77 -7.73 6.56 -1.01
C ALA A 77 -7.06 6.55 -2.39
N LEU A 78 -7.47 7.47 -3.28
CA LEU A 78 -6.89 7.62 -4.61
C LEU A 78 -5.39 7.96 -4.52
N MET A 79 -5.00 8.94 -3.70
CA MET A 79 -3.58 9.32 -3.57
C MET A 79 -2.72 8.18 -3.03
N GLN A 80 -3.22 7.41 -2.06
CA GLN A 80 -2.51 6.24 -1.51
C GLN A 80 -2.36 5.14 -2.56
N TRP A 81 -3.43 4.82 -3.28
CA TRP A 81 -3.41 3.82 -4.34
C TRP A 81 -2.51 4.27 -5.50
N ALA A 82 -2.66 5.50 -5.97
CA ALA A 82 -1.89 6.05 -7.09
C ALA A 82 -0.39 6.10 -6.80
N GLY A 83 0.02 6.47 -5.58
CA GLY A 83 1.43 6.47 -5.18
C GLY A 83 2.08 5.10 -5.33
N ARG A 84 1.48 4.07 -4.72
CA ARG A 84 2.00 2.68 -4.81
C ARG A 84 1.89 2.11 -6.21
N SER A 85 0.78 2.35 -6.90
CA SER A 85 0.58 1.91 -8.28
C SER A 85 1.56 2.56 -9.26
N ASN A 86 1.94 3.83 -9.03
CA ASN A 86 2.99 4.49 -9.80
C ASN A 86 4.34 3.80 -9.62
N VAL A 87 4.73 3.41 -8.41
CA VAL A 87 5.99 2.67 -8.20
C VAL A 87 5.91 1.28 -8.84
N LEU A 88 4.84 0.54 -8.60
CA LEU A 88 4.72 -0.85 -9.07
C LEU A 88 4.56 -0.94 -10.59
N PHE A 89 3.55 -0.29 -11.16
CA PHE A 89 3.25 -0.35 -12.58
C PHE A 89 4.05 0.69 -13.36
N GLY A 90 4.04 1.92 -12.84
CA GLY A 90 4.69 3.09 -13.45
C GLY A 90 6.22 3.03 -13.45
N VAL A 91 6.86 2.22 -12.60
CA VAL A 91 8.33 2.10 -12.57
C VAL A 91 8.75 0.65 -12.73
N VAL A 92 8.51 -0.19 -11.73
CA VAL A 92 9.07 -1.55 -11.65
C VAL A 92 8.62 -2.44 -12.82
N ALA A 93 7.33 -2.39 -13.18
CA ALA A 93 6.82 -3.21 -14.28
C ALA A 93 7.29 -2.76 -15.67
N ALA A 94 7.64 -1.49 -15.87
CA ALA A 94 8.12 -0.99 -17.17
C ALA A 94 9.63 -1.01 -17.33
N VAL A 95 10.36 -1.27 -16.26
CA VAL A 95 11.82 -1.34 -16.28
C VAL A 95 12.23 -2.71 -15.76
N PRO A 96 12.20 -3.77 -16.60
CA PRO A 96 12.53 -5.13 -16.17
C PRO A 96 13.89 -5.26 -15.48
N GLU A 97 14.83 -4.38 -15.80
CA GLU A 97 16.19 -4.36 -15.25
C GLU A 97 16.24 -4.09 -13.75
N VAL A 98 15.26 -3.38 -13.18
CA VAL A 98 15.23 -3.11 -11.73
C VAL A 98 14.51 -4.19 -10.93
N GLN A 99 13.72 -5.05 -11.59
CA GLN A 99 12.95 -6.13 -10.95
C GLN A 99 13.78 -7.11 -10.12
N PRO A 100 14.98 -7.57 -10.55
CA PRO A 100 15.80 -8.46 -9.73
C PRO A 100 16.49 -7.74 -8.55
N GLY A 101 16.40 -6.41 -8.48
CA GLY A 101 17.06 -5.60 -7.47
C GLY A 101 16.56 -5.86 -6.04
N LEU A 102 17.46 -5.69 -5.07
CA LEU A 102 17.13 -5.85 -3.64
C LEU A 102 16.03 -4.88 -3.19
N ALA A 103 16.04 -3.65 -3.70
CA ALA A 103 15.05 -2.62 -3.37
C ALA A 103 13.63 -3.07 -3.74
N VAL A 104 13.45 -3.66 -4.92
CA VAL A 104 12.14 -4.18 -5.37
C VAL A 104 11.71 -5.35 -4.50
N GLY A 105 12.58 -6.33 -4.23
CA GLY A 105 12.25 -7.45 -3.34
C GLY A 105 11.85 -7.01 -1.94
N ALA A 106 12.61 -6.08 -1.33
CA ALA A 106 12.32 -5.52 -0.02
C ALA A 106 11.02 -4.69 -0.01
N MET A 107 10.73 -3.96 -1.08
CA MET A 107 9.45 -3.25 -1.27
C MET A 107 8.28 -4.22 -1.24
N LEU A 108 8.33 -5.30 -2.04
CA LEU A 108 7.26 -6.31 -2.07
C LEU A 108 7.05 -6.94 -0.70
N ALA A 109 8.14 -7.25 0.02
CA ALA A 109 8.07 -7.83 1.37
C ALA A 109 7.45 -6.86 2.39
N ALA A 110 7.87 -5.59 2.39
CA ALA A 110 7.32 -4.56 3.28
C ALA A 110 5.82 -4.33 3.02
N TRP A 111 5.43 -4.33 1.74
CA TRP A 111 4.04 -4.22 1.33
C TRP A 111 3.23 -5.43 1.79
N ALA A 112 3.67 -6.65 1.50
CA ALA A 112 2.99 -7.86 1.93
C ALA A 112 2.81 -7.90 3.46
N ALA A 113 3.85 -7.57 4.22
CA ALA A 113 3.78 -7.50 5.68
C ALA A 113 2.74 -6.49 6.18
N SER A 114 2.64 -5.32 5.54
CA SER A 114 1.64 -4.31 5.89
C SER A 114 0.22 -4.76 5.56
N GLU A 115 0.02 -5.36 4.39
CA GLU A 115 -1.29 -5.74 3.89
C GLU A 115 -1.88 -6.96 4.61
N VAL A 116 -1.03 -7.93 4.99
CA VAL A 116 -1.42 -9.09 5.81
C VAL A 116 -1.95 -8.69 7.19
N VAL A 117 -1.60 -7.50 7.68
CA VAL A 117 -2.21 -6.94 8.91
C VAL A 117 -3.46 -6.11 8.57
N ARG A 118 -3.40 -5.32 7.50
CA ARG A 118 -4.45 -4.35 7.15
C ARG A 118 -5.79 -5.00 6.81
N TYR A 119 -5.79 -5.97 5.90
CA TYR A 119 -7.04 -6.55 5.42
C TYR A 119 -7.76 -7.41 6.47
N PRO A 120 -7.07 -8.25 7.28
CA PRO A 120 -7.71 -8.90 8.41
C PRO A 120 -8.29 -7.91 9.42
N TRP A 121 -7.61 -6.78 9.68
CA TRP A 121 -8.14 -5.73 10.54
C TRP A 121 -9.43 -5.10 9.96
N TYR A 122 -9.48 -4.85 8.65
CA TYR A 122 -10.71 -4.38 7.99
C TYR A 122 -11.83 -5.42 8.04
N ALA A 123 -11.54 -6.69 7.73
CA ALA A 123 -12.51 -7.77 7.79
C ALA A 123 -13.12 -7.91 9.20
N ALA A 124 -12.26 -7.95 10.23
CA ALA A 124 -12.69 -8.05 11.62
C ALA A 124 -13.47 -6.80 12.09
N GLY A 125 -13.10 -5.62 11.56
CA GLY A 125 -13.84 -4.37 11.78
C GLY A 125 -15.26 -4.39 11.19
N VAL A 126 -15.43 -4.94 9.98
CA VAL A 126 -16.75 -5.11 9.33
C VAL A 126 -17.60 -6.15 10.08
N ALA A 127 -16.98 -7.21 10.58
CA ALA A 127 -17.64 -8.24 11.39
C ALA A 127 -18.04 -7.74 12.80
N GLY A 128 -17.51 -6.59 13.24
CA GLY A 128 -17.75 -6.07 14.58
C GLY A 128 -17.00 -6.81 15.70
N ALA A 129 -16.07 -7.70 15.34
CA ALA A 129 -15.36 -8.60 16.26
C ALA A 129 -13.84 -8.45 16.09
N CYS A 130 -13.33 -7.21 16.10
CA CYS A 130 -11.89 -6.97 15.96
C CYS A 130 -11.16 -7.19 17.29
N PRO A 131 -10.22 -8.16 17.37
CA PRO A 131 -9.45 -8.37 18.58
C PRO A 131 -8.49 -7.20 18.83
N HIS A 132 -8.19 -6.95 20.11
CA HIS A 132 -7.35 -5.83 20.51
C HIS A 132 -5.92 -5.96 19.97
N TRP A 133 -5.32 -7.15 20.03
CA TRP A 133 -3.96 -7.40 19.53
C TRP A 133 -3.81 -7.05 18.03
N LEU A 134 -4.84 -7.32 17.22
CA LEU A 134 -4.81 -7.03 15.78
C LEU A 134 -4.90 -5.52 15.53
N THR A 135 -5.69 -4.82 16.35
CA THR A 135 -5.73 -3.36 16.34
C THR A 135 -4.38 -2.77 16.77
N TRP A 136 -3.81 -3.27 17.86
CA TRP A 136 -2.48 -2.86 18.32
C TRP A 136 -1.43 -3.04 17.22
N LEU A 137 -1.42 -4.20 16.55
CA LEU A 137 -0.50 -4.50 15.45
C LEU A 137 -0.70 -3.53 14.28
N ARG A 138 -1.95 -3.29 13.86
CA ARG A 138 -2.28 -2.36 12.77
C ARG A 138 -1.77 -0.94 13.00
N TYR A 139 -1.82 -0.48 14.26
CA TYR A 139 -1.38 0.86 14.65
C TYR A 139 0.06 0.91 15.20
N THR A 140 0.82 -0.19 15.13
CA THR A 140 2.23 -0.24 15.58
C THR A 140 3.17 -0.70 14.48
N ALA A 141 2.73 -1.60 13.59
CA ALA A 141 3.56 -2.15 12.50
C ALA A 141 4.10 -1.08 11.54
N PHE A 142 3.45 0.08 11.44
CA PHE A 142 3.94 1.18 10.60
C PHE A 142 5.28 1.76 11.09
N ILE A 143 5.63 1.62 12.37
CA ILE A 143 6.84 2.22 12.95
C ILE A 143 8.11 1.72 12.22
N PRO A 144 8.34 0.40 12.08
CA PRO A 144 9.45 -0.10 11.24
C PRO A 144 9.09 -0.17 9.75
N LEU A 145 7.87 -0.59 9.40
CA LEU A 145 7.54 -0.88 7.99
C LEU A 145 7.46 0.38 7.13
N TYR A 146 7.00 1.50 7.68
CA TYR A 146 6.80 2.72 6.90
C TYR A 146 8.12 3.35 6.47
N PRO A 147 9.13 3.57 7.35
CA PRO A 147 10.45 4.03 6.92
C PRO A 147 11.12 3.07 5.93
N ILE A 148 11.06 1.76 6.18
CA ILE A 148 11.63 0.75 5.28
C ILE A 148 10.99 0.86 3.89
N GLY A 149 9.65 0.84 3.84
CA GLY A 149 8.88 0.93 2.60
C GLY A 149 9.24 2.17 1.77
N VAL A 150 9.37 3.33 2.43
CA VAL A 150 9.74 4.58 1.75
C VAL A 150 11.14 4.53 1.17
N VAL A 151 12.13 4.06 1.95
CA VAL A 151 13.52 3.99 1.49
C VAL A 151 13.65 3.05 0.29
N VAL A 152 13.01 1.88 0.35
CA VAL A 152 13.11 0.87 -0.72
C VAL A 152 12.34 1.28 -1.97
N GLU A 153 11.19 1.95 -1.83
CA GLU A 153 10.47 2.55 -2.97
C GLU A 153 11.31 3.63 -3.65
N MET A 154 11.85 4.57 -2.87
CA MET A 154 12.71 5.64 -3.41
C MET A 154 13.95 5.06 -4.09
N ALA A 155 14.58 4.02 -3.52
CA ALA A 155 15.71 3.34 -4.13
C ALA A 155 15.34 2.66 -5.45
N ALA A 156 14.18 1.99 -5.53
CA ALA A 156 13.70 1.37 -6.76
C ALA A 156 13.42 2.41 -7.87
N VAL A 157 12.81 3.55 -7.50
CA VAL A 157 12.58 4.66 -8.44
C VAL A 157 13.90 5.27 -8.91
N TYR A 158 14.82 5.55 -7.99
CA TYR A 158 16.13 6.12 -8.30
C TYR A 158 16.93 5.23 -9.27
N GLN A 159 16.95 3.92 -9.03
CA GLN A 159 17.63 2.95 -9.91
C GLN A 159 17.02 2.90 -11.32
N ALA A 160 15.71 3.18 -11.44
CA ALA A 160 15.02 3.19 -12.73
C ALA A 160 15.19 4.49 -13.52
N LEU A 161 15.53 5.61 -12.87
CA LEU A 161 15.60 6.94 -13.50
C LEU A 161 16.46 6.99 -14.78
N PRO A 162 17.71 6.46 -14.81
CA PRO A 162 18.54 6.55 -16.01
C PRO A 162 17.91 5.82 -17.20
N LEU A 163 17.26 4.67 -16.95
CA LEU A 163 16.60 3.86 -17.96
C LEU A 163 15.33 4.53 -18.47
N ILE A 164 14.54 5.14 -17.57
CA ILE A 164 13.35 5.91 -17.92
C ILE A 164 13.72 7.12 -18.78
N ARG A 165 14.80 7.83 -18.43
CA ARG A 165 15.31 8.97 -19.22
C ARG A 165 15.76 8.54 -20.61
N GLY A 166 16.61 7.51 -20.67
CA GLY A 166 17.20 7.05 -21.93
C GLY A 166 16.17 6.53 -22.92
N ARG A 167 15.11 5.86 -22.43
CA ARG A 167 14.04 5.27 -23.27
C ARG A 167 12.79 6.14 -23.39
N ARG A 168 12.75 7.30 -22.72
CA ARG A 168 11.58 8.19 -22.62
C ARG A 168 10.28 7.46 -22.23
N LEU A 169 10.39 6.48 -21.31
CA LEU A 169 9.25 5.67 -20.90
C LEU A 169 8.15 6.55 -20.31
N ARG A 170 6.90 6.28 -20.71
CA ARG A 170 5.67 6.98 -20.24
C ARG A 170 5.69 8.50 -20.38
N SER A 171 6.54 9.02 -21.26
CA SER A 171 6.61 10.44 -21.56
C SER A 171 5.87 10.74 -22.85
N VAL A 172 5.11 11.83 -22.88
CA VAL A 172 4.38 12.31 -24.04
C VAL A 172 5.14 13.50 -24.62
N ALA A 173 5.70 13.33 -25.81
CA ALA A 173 6.40 14.38 -26.53
C ALA A 173 5.46 15.14 -27.47
N MET A 174 5.86 16.36 -27.83
CA MET A 174 5.22 17.14 -28.88
C MET A 174 5.87 16.83 -30.24
N PRO A 175 5.12 16.92 -31.36
CA PRO A 175 3.71 17.29 -31.44
C PRO A 175 2.78 16.10 -31.14
N ASN A 176 1.68 16.35 -30.43
CA ASN A 176 0.57 15.39 -30.24
C ASN A 176 -0.79 16.11 -30.37
N PRO A 177 -1.87 15.39 -30.68
CA PRO A 177 -3.19 15.99 -30.91
C PRO A 177 -3.76 16.80 -29.73
N PHE A 178 -3.27 16.55 -28.51
CA PHE A 178 -3.71 17.22 -27.30
C PHE A 178 -2.89 18.48 -26.96
N ASN A 179 -1.86 18.81 -27.77
CA ASN A 179 -0.93 19.93 -27.57
C ASN A 179 -0.33 19.97 -26.16
N PHE A 180 -0.03 18.80 -25.59
CA PHE A 180 0.39 18.65 -24.19
C PHE A 180 1.65 17.80 -24.08
N ALA A 181 2.69 18.29 -23.40
CA ALA A 181 3.90 17.52 -23.12
C ALA A 181 3.94 17.06 -21.66
N PHE A 182 4.33 15.81 -21.46
CA PHE A 182 4.57 15.25 -20.12
C PHE A 182 5.86 14.46 -20.10
N ASP A 183 6.79 14.85 -19.23
CA ASP A 183 8.04 14.13 -19.04
C ASP A 183 8.01 13.35 -17.74
N TYR A 184 7.91 12.03 -17.86
CA TYR A 184 7.77 11.14 -16.71
C TYR A 184 9.04 11.11 -15.84
N HIS A 185 10.20 11.27 -16.46
CA HIS A 185 11.46 11.38 -15.73
C HIS A 185 11.46 12.60 -14.80
N THR A 186 11.14 13.79 -15.32
CA THR A 186 11.01 15.03 -14.53
C THR A 186 9.99 14.88 -13.41
N PHE A 187 8.83 14.26 -13.68
CA PHE A 187 7.84 13.96 -12.67
C PHE A 187 8.41 13.09 -11.53
N LEU A 188 9.14 12.01 -11.84
CA LEU A 188 9.73 11.14 -10.83
C LEU A 188 10.84 11.83 -10.02
N VAL A 189 11.64 12.70 -10.65
CA VAL A 189 12.66 13.50 -9.96
C VAL A 189 12.00 14.46 -8.97
N ALA A 190 10.95 15.18 -9.40
CA ALA A 190 10.19 16.05 -8.52
C ALA A 190 9.52 15.27 -7.37
N LEU A 191 8.96 14.10 -7.67
CA LEU A 191 8.36 13.22 -6.66
C LEU A 191 9.40 12.78 -5.63
N LEU A 192 10.59 12.35 -6.05
CA LEU A 192 11.69 11.97 -5.15
C LEU A 192 12.16 13.13 -4.26
N ALA A 193 12.22 14.34 -4.80
CA ALA A 193 12.58 15.54 -4.04
C ALA A 193 11.52 15.91 -2.98
N LEU A 194 10.24 15.76 -3.31
CA LEU A 194 9.12 16.04 -2.40
C LEU A 194 8.84 14.92 -1.40
N TYR A 195 9.24 13.68 -1.71
CA TYR A 195 8.90 12.48 -0.94
C TYR A 195 9.27 12.58 0.54
N PRO A 196 10.48 13.04 0.95
CA PRO A 196 10.86 13.14 2.35
C PRO A 196 9.95 14.08 3.16
N LEU A 197 9.51 15.19 2.55
CA LEU A 197 8.62 16.17 3.19
C LEU A 197 7.20 15.59 3.37
N LEU A 198 6.69 14.94 2.33
CA LEU A 198 5.37 14.30 2.36
C LEU A 198 5.36 13.14 3.37
N TRP A 199 6.43 12.35 3.39
CA TRP A 199 6.62 11.24 4.31
C TRP A 199 6.59 11.70 5.76
N PHE A 200 7.35 12.74 6.14
CA PHE A 200 7.41 13.19 7.53
C PHE A 200 6.03 13.63 8.05
N ARG A 201 5.26 14.32 7.20
CA ARG A 201 3.88 14.72 7.50
C ARG A 201 2.96 13.52 7.69
N LEU A 202 3.04 12.50 6.83
CA LEU A 202 2.22 11.29 6.95
C LEU A 202 2.63 10.44 8.16
N TYR A 203 3.93 10.32 8.41
CA TYR A 203 4.46 9.54 9.52
C TYR A 203 4.07 10.13 10.87
N SER A 204 4.21 11.45 11.04
CA SER A 204 3.72 12.14 12.25
C SER A 204 2.21 12.01 12.44
N PHE A 205 1.43 12.03 11.35
CA PHE A 205 -0.02 11.78 11.41
C PHE A 205 -0.35 10.35 11.89
N LEU A 206 0.41 9.33 11.48
CA LEU A 206 0.22 7.95 11.95
C LEU A 206 0.44 7.81 13.46
N PHE A 207 1.42 8.53 14.04
CA PHE A 207 1.57 8.58 15.50
C PHE A 207 0.37 9.20 16.21
N ARG A 208 -0.19 10.28 15.65
CA ARG A 208 -1.43 10.88 16.19
C ARG A 208 -2.61 9.91 16.12
N GLN A 209 -2.73 9.16 15.02
CA GLN A 209 -3.75 8.11 14.89
C GLN A 209 -3.57 7.00 15.92
N ARG A 210 -2.32 6.55 16.13
CA ARG A 210 -1.97 5.56 17.14
C ARG A 210 -2.36 6.05 18.54
N ALA A 211 -1.96 7.26 18.92
CA ALA A 211 -2.31 7.85 20.21
C ALA A 211 -3.83 7.95 20.41
N LYS A 212 -4.58 8.29 19.36
CA LYS A 212 -6.05 8.35 19.42
C LYS A 212 -6.72 6.98 19.59
N LYS A 213 -6.11 5.90 19.06
CA LYS A 213 -6.72 4.56 19.02
C LYS A 213 -6.26 3.63 20.13
N LEU A 214 -5.03 3.81 20.61
CA LEU A 214 -4.40 2.98 21.63
C LEU A 214 -4.07 3.77 22.91
N GLY A 215 -4.34 5.08 22.94
CA GLY A 215 -4.08 5.89 24.13
C GLY A 215 -5.05 5.59 25.28
N PRO A 216 -4.76 6.06 26.51
CA PRO A 216 -5.52 5.74 27.72
C PRO A 216 -7.04 6.00 27.62
N GLY A 217 -7.44 7.03 26.85
CA GLY A 217 -8.87 7.35 26.63
C GLY A 217 -9.63 6.36 25.73
N ALA A 218 -8.92 5.51 24.97
CA ALA A 218 -9.55 4.51 24.11
C ALA A 218 -9.95 3.24 24.88
N GLU A 219 -9.21 2.88 25.94
CA GLU A 219 -9.50 1.73 26.80
C GLU A 219 -10.70 2.00 27.71
N ALA A 220 -10.83 3.22 28.25
CA ALA A 220 -11.96 3.63 29.08
C ALA A 220 -13.33 3.52 28.35
N GLY A 221 -13.37 3.87 27.05
CA GLY A 221 -14.59 3.76 26.24
C GLY A 221 -14.96 2.32 25.83
N SER A 222 -13.99 1.40 25.80
CA SER A 222 -14.26 -0.02 25.52
C SER A 222 -14.77 -0.76 26.76
N SER A 223 -14.33 -0.38 27.95
CA SER A 223 -14.81 -0.96 29.22
C SER A 223 -16.23 -0.52 29.55
N ALA A 224 -16.57 0.76 29.31
CA ALA A 224 -17.92 1.29 29.51
C ALA A 224 -18.97 0.64 28.57
N LYS A 225 -18.58 0.23 27.35
CA LYS A 225 -19.47 -0.47 26.41
C LYS A 225 -19.64 -1.96 26.65
N LYS A 226 -18.81 -2.57 27.52
CA LYS A 226 -18.95 -3.97 27.94
C LYS A 226 -19.81 -4.10 29.20
N GLN A 227 -20.10 -3.00 29.89
CA GLN A 227 -20.86 -2.97 31.15
C GLN A 227 -22.29 -2.38 30.99
N ALA A 228 -22.70 -2.07 29.76
CA ALA A 228 -24.04 -1.61 29.38
C ALA A 228 -24.60 -2.54 28.30
#